data_AF-A0A2P4PF48-F1
#
_entry.id   AF-A0A2P4PF48-F1
#
_cell.length_a   1.000
_cell.length_b   1.000
_cell.length_c   1.000
_cell.angle_alpha   90.00
_cell.angle_beta   90.00
_cell.angle_gamma   90.00
#
_symmetry.space_group_name_H-M   'P 1'
#
loop_
_entity.id
_entity.type
_entity.pdbx_description
1 polymer ?
#
loop_
_entity_poly.entity_id
_entity_poly.type
_entity_poly.pdbx_seq_one_letter_code
_entity_poly.pdbx_strand_id
1 'polypeptide(L)'
;MISSNVFNFQTVHSNRWNEKKFWKIDSLKNLSGLKGKIVCELTVTNCYSFWTRDVTLGDLRSTKPNNIRVEKEFCEATYAALSGLESYENRELSCVITIEDDDDAELSWNWKMNEPETSTMALKFTLGTISLYPVSKHDTVKMWQEWMNFFIEERDLFMIKRDNFETRIEDLSEINNQMKEKIESISVDKDNDQKSLTGKVVRDHNIIYYIIT
;
A
#
# COMPACT_ATOMS: atom_id res chain seq x y z
N MET A 1 -13.26 2.57 -5.63
CA MET A 1 -12.93 2.82 -4.22
C MET A 1 -12.10 4.11 -4.21
N ILE A 2 -12.38 5.10 -3.34
CA ILE A 2 -11.49 6.28 -3.24
C ILE A 2 -10.35 5.85 -2.31
N SER A 3 -9.14 5.75 -2.85
CA SER A 3 -7.94 5.43 -2.08
C SER A 3 -7.26 6.74 -1.71
N SER A 4 -7.56 7.32 -0.55
CA SER A 4 -6.86 8.52 -0.08
C SER A 4 -5.52 8.11 0.52
N ASN A 5 -4.40 8.69 0.05
CA ASN A 5 -3.08 8.31 0.54
C ASN A 5 -2.27 9.55 0.97
N VAL A 6 -1.85 9.58 2.24
CA VAL A 6 -1.06 10.67 2.82
C VAL A 6 0.40 10.26 2.89
N PHE A 7 1.33 11.08 2.38
CA PHE A 7 2.76 10.77 2.42
C PHE A 7 3.61 11.98 2.80
N ASN A 8 4.59 11.75 3.65
CA ASN A 8 5.60 12.75 3.95
C ASN A 8 6.71 12.72 2.90
N PHE A 9 7.14 13.89 2.42
CA PHE A 9 8.30 14.01 1.54
C PHE A 9 9.37 14.85 2.22
N GLN A 10 10.63 14.45 2.05
CA GLN A 10 11.78 15.19 2.54
C GLN A 10 12.43 15.93 1.36
N THR A 11 12.43 17.26 1.39
CA THR A 11 13.10 18.10 0.37
C THR A 11 14.58 18.32 0.73
N VAL A 12 15.38 18.66 -0.29
CA VAL A 12 16.85 18.79 -0.27
C VAL A 12 17.38 19.87 0.69
N HIS A 13 16.53 20.76 1.21
CA HIS A 13 16.90 21.79 2.19
C HIS A 13 16.09 21.60 3.48
N SER A 14 16.81 21.70 4.61
CA SER A 14 16.48 21.33 5.99
C SER A 14 15.23 22.02 6.60
N ASN A 15 14.07 21.91 5.96
CA ASN A 15 12.76 22.20 6.53
C ASN A 15 11.87 20.95 6.31
N ARG A 16 11.14 20.48 7.33
CA ARG A 16 10.20 19.37 7.19
C ARG A 16 8.97 19.86 6.42
N TRP A 17 8.65 19.22 5.31
CA TRP A 17 7.39 19.41 4.58
C TRP A 17 6.52 18.19 4.82
N ASN A 18 5.22 18.38 4.99
CA ASN A 18 4.25 17.30 5.11
C ASN A 18 3.33 17.40 3.89
N GLU A 19 3.29 16.43 2.99
CA GLU A 19 2.29 16.44 1.91
C GLU A 19 1.10 15.57 2.32
N LYS A 20 -0.10 15.91 1.86
CA LYS A 20 -1.23 14.97 1.89
C LYS A 20 -1.92 15.07 0.56
N LYS A 21 -1.95 13.95 -0.14
CA LYS A 21 -2.55 13.87 -1.46
C LYS A 21 -3.89 13.17 -1.32
N PHE A 22 -4.96 13.88 -1.62
CA PHE A 22 -6.28 13.26 -1.69
C PHE A 22 -6.44 12.61 -3.07
N TRP A 23 -5.93 11.38 -3.18
CA TRP A 23 -6.16 10.53 -4.33
C TRP A 23 -7.63 10.14 -4.42
N LYS A 24 -8.43 10.99 -5.09
CA LYS A 24 -9.67 10.53 -5.71
C LYS A 24 -9.30 9.58 -6.84
N ILE A 25 -9.29 8.27 -6.55
CA ILE A 25 -9.55 7.17 -7.50
C ILE A 25 -8.30 6.48 -8.11
N ASP A 26 -8.10 5.19 -7.78
CA ASP A 26 -8.39 3.97 -8.59
C ASP A 26 -8.37 4.00 -10.15
N SER A 27 -7.98 5.09 -10.81
CA SER A 27 -8.30 5.36 -12.23
C SER A 27 -7.13 5.66 -13.16
N LEU A 28 -5.89 5.61 -12.67
CA LEU A 28 -4.68 5.68 -13.50
C LEU A 28 -4.38 4.36 -14.23
N LYS A 29 -5.41 3.70 -14.80
CA LYS A 29 -5.24 2.46 -15.59
C LYS A 29 -4.85 2.74 -17.04
N ASN A 30 -5.27 3.88 -17.58
CA ASN A 30 -4.90 4.38 -18.91
C ASN A 30 -5.18 5.89 -19.02
N LEU A 31 -4.51 6.57 -19.93
CA LEU A 31 -4.77 7.97 -20.25
C LEU A 31 -5.93 8.12 -21.23
N SER A 32 -6.62 7.07 -21.68
CA SER A 32 -7.55 7.10 -22.82
C SER A 32 -8.93 7.74 -22.56
N GLY A 33 -9.09 8.58 -21.53
CA GLY A 33 -10.35 9.25 -21.18
C GLY A 33 -10.53 10.68 -21.71
N LEU A 34 -11.60 11.36 -21.27
CA LEU A 34 -11.85 12.76 -21.61
C LEU A 34 -10.81 13.66 -20.92
N LYS A 35 -10.24 14.63 -21.67
CA LYS A 35 -9.19 15.52 -21.15
C LYS A 35 -9.59 16.25 -19.87
N GLY A 36 -10.85 16.72 -19.77
CA GLY A 36 -11.34 17.44 -18.59
C GLY A 36 -11.73 16.56 -17.39
N LYS A 37 -11.59 15.24 -17.48
CA LYS A 37 -11.91 14.34 -16.36
C LYS A 37 -10.87 14.52 -15.26
N ILE A 38 -11.31 14.94 -14.07
CA ILE A 38 -10.48 14.98 -12.85
C ILE A 38 -10.15 13.54 -12.43
N VAL A 39 -8.88 13.30 -12.13
CA VAL A 39 -8.33 11.98 -11.76
C VAL A 39 -7.62 11.96 -10.41
N CYS A 40 -7.30 13.13 -9.86
CA CYS A 40 -6.72 13.25 -8.53
C CYS A 40 -6.92 14.69 -8.04
N GLU A 41 -7.10 14.87 -6.74
CA GLU A 41 -7.03 16.17 -6.08
C GLU A 41 -5.69 16.25 -5.34
N LEU A 42 -4.79 17.07 -5.84
CA LEU A 42 -3.41 17.12 -5.37
C LEU A 42 -3.27 18.28 -4.40
N THR A 43 -2.92 17.98 -3.14
CA THR A 43 -2.64 19.00 -2.12
C THR A 43 -1.25 18.81 -1.51
N VAL A 44 -0.58 19.90 -1.21
CA VAL A 44 0.78 19.96 -0.66
C VAL A 44 0.83 20.99 0.47
N THR A 45 1.66 20.78 1.50
CA THR A 45 1.89 21.79 2.56
C THR A 45 3.32 21.77 3.13
N ASN A 46 3.82 22.93 3.58
CA ASN A 46 4.97 23.05 4.53
C ASN A 46 4.51 23.04 5.99
N CYS A 47 3.27 22.69 6.25
CA CYS A 47 2.58 22.91 7.51
C CYS A 47 2.22 24.38 7.83
N TYR A 48 2.52 25.33 6.94
CA TYR A 48 2.16 26.74 7.12
C TYR A 48 1.13 27.20 6.07
N SER A 49 1.44 26.95 4.80
CA SER A 49 0.61 27.21 3.64
C SER A 49 0.23 25.90 2.97
N PHE A 50 -0.84 25.93 2.18
CA PHE A 50 -1.21 24.81 1.31
C PHE A 50 -1.18 25.25 -0.14
N TRP A 51 -0.94 24.28 -1.01
CA TRP A 51 -1.12 24.41 -2.45
C TRP A 51 -2.00 23.28 -2.94
N THR A 52 -2.94 23.57 -3.83
CA THR A 52 -3.89 22.59 -4.33
C THR A 52 -4.15 22.70 -5.82
N ARG A 53 -4.47 21.58 -6.46
CA ARG A 53 -4.97 21.51 -7.84
C ARG A 53 -5.77 20.24 -8.09
N ASP A 54 -6.89 20.40 -8.76
CA ASP A 54 -7.57 19.28 -9.42
C ASP A 54 -6.79 18.87 -10.68
N VAL A 55 -6.20 17.68 -10.63
CA VAL A 55 -5.43 17.12 -11.74
C VAL A 55 -6.38 16.39 -12.69
N THR A 56 -6.34 16.75 -13.96
CA THR A 56 -7.13 16.15 -15.02
C THR A 56 -6.32 15.15 -15.85
N LEU A 57 -7.01 14.30 -16.62
CA LEU A 57 -6.34 13.47 -17.64
C LEU A 57 -5.59 14.31 -18.69
N GLY A 58 -6.06 15.52 -18.98
CA GLY A 58 -5.38 16.46 -19.85
C GLY A 58 -4.01 16.85 -19.30
N ASP A 59 -3.95 17.19 -18.01
CA ASP A 59 -2.71 17.56 -17.32
C ASP A 59 -1.70 16.40 -17.37
N LEU A 60 -2.12 15.18 -17.02
CA LEU A 60 -1.23 14.01 -17.06
C LEU A 60 -0.75 13.66 -18.48
N ARG A 61 -1.60 13.86 -19.50
CA ARG A 61 -1.19 13.66 -20.90
C ARG A 61 -0.14 14.67 -21.33
N SER A 62 -0.24 15.92 -20.88
CA SER A 62 0.75 16.95 -21.19
C SER A 62 2.09 16.76 -20.49
N THR A 63 2.11 16.08 -19.33
CA THR A 63 3.36 15.82 -18.60
C THR A 63 4.10 14.58 -19.08
N LYS A 64 3.45 13.68 -19.84
CA LYS A 64 4.06 12.44 -20.32
C LYS A 64 5.32 12.70 -21.16
N PRO A 65 6.49 12.20 -20.74
CA PRO A 65 7.72 12.33 -21.50
C PRO A 65 7.67 11.55 -22.82
N ASN A 66 8.26 12.11 -23.89
CA ASN A 66 8.27 11.51 -25.22
C ASN A 66 9.04 10.18 -25.30
N ASN A 67 10.01 9.97 -24.41
CA ASN A 67 10.84 8.76 -24.36
C ASN A 67 10.12 7.55 -23.72
N ILE A 68 9.05 7.76 -22.95
CA ILE A 68 8.23 6.65 -22.41
C ILE A 68 7.20 6.27 -23.46
N ARG A 69 7.53 5.24 -24.26
CA ARG A 69 6.69 4.78 -25.37
C ARG A 69 5.40 4.12 -24.90
N VAL A 70 5.47 3.35 -23.81
CA VAL A 70 4.35 2.60 -23.28
C VAL A 70 3.57 3.47 -22.29
N GLU A 71 2.35 3.84 -22.66
CA GLU A 71 1.49 4.70 -21.83
C GLU A 71 1.21 4.09 -20.44
N LYS A 72 1.00 2.77 -20.39
CA LYS A 72 0.76 2.05 -19.14
C LYS A 72 1.93 2.21 -18.15
N GLU A 73 3.17 2.15 -18.62
CA GLU A 73 4.37 2.32 -17.79
C GLU A 73 4.41 3.73 -17.17
N PHE A 74 4.08 4.76 -17.95
CA PHE A 74 3.96 6.13 -17.44
C PHE A 74 2.86 6.23 -16.38
N CYS A 75 1.68 5.67 -16.63
CA CYS A 75 0.56 5.70 -15.69
C CYS A 75 0.90 5.02 -14.37
N GLU A 76 1.46 3.81 -14.42
CA GLU A 76 1.78 3.03 -13.23
C GLU A 76 2.93 3.67 -12.44
N ALA A 77 3.96 4.19 -13.10
CA ALA A 77 5.05 4.90 -12.44
C ALA A 77 4.60 6.24 -11.84
N THR A 78 3.71 6.97 -12.52
CA THR A 78 3.12 8.22 -11.99
C THR A 78 2.24 7.92 -10.78
N TYR A 79 1.41 6.89 -10.86
CA TYR A 79 0.61 6.42 -9.73
C TYR A 79 1.49 6.04 -8.55
N ALA A 80 2.54 5.24 -8.78
CA ALA A 80 3.47 4.82 -7.75
C ALA A 80 4.18 6.00 -7.07
N ALA A 81 4.76 6.91 -7.87
CA ALA A 81 5.53 8.03 -7.35
C ALA A 81 4.67 8.97 -6.52
N LEU A 82 3.48 9.29 -7.03
CA LEU A 82 2.58 10.21 -6.35
C LEU A 82 1.76 9.53 -5.23
N SER A 83 1.74 8.20 -5.20
CA SER A 83 1.31 7.38 -4.06
C SER A 83 2.46 7.08 -3.10
N GLY A 84 3.53 7.88 -3.08
CA GLY A 84 4.59 7.79 -2.07
C GLY A 84 5.36 6.47 -2.04
N LEU A 85 5.27 5.65 -3.09
CA LEU A 85 6.11 4.47 -3.21
C LEU A 85 7.56 4.92 -3.47
N GLU A 86 8.51 4.32 -2.77
CA GLU A 86 9.93 4.61 -2.92
C GLU A 86 10.50 4.05 -4.23
N SER A 87 9.86 3.02 -4.78
CA SER A 87 10.25 2.37 -6.03
C SER A 87 9.05 1.84 -6.81
N TYR A 88 9.24 1.67 -8.12
CA TYR A 88 8.34 0.92 -8.99
C TYR A 88 9.18 0.07 -9.93
N GLU A 89 8.87 -1.23 -9.95
CA GLU A 89 9.73 -2.27 -10.54
C GLU A 89 11.16 -2.21 -9.96
N ASN A 90 12.14 -1.82 -10.79
CA ASN A 90 13.55 -1.70 -10.41
C ASN A 90 14.04 -0.24 -10.46
N ARG A 91 13.12 0.73 -10.40
CA ARG A 91 13.44 2.16 -10.49
C ARG A 91 13.07 2.85 -9.19
N GLU A 92 14.03 3.57 -8.64
CA GLU A 92 13.77 4.45 -7.50
C GLU A 92 12.94 5.66 -7.94
N LEU A 93 11.96 6.01 -7.12
CA LEU A 93 11.08 7.15 -7.34
C LEU A 93 11.46 8.29 -6.40
N SER A 94 11.25 9.52 -6.84
CA SER A 94 11.34 10.68 -5.95
C SER A 94 10.39 11.77 -6.39
N CYS A 95 9.70 12.39 -5.43
CA CYS A 95 8.98 13.64 -5.65
C CYS A 95 9.77 14.80 -5.03
N VAL A 96 9.72 15.94 -5.70
CA VAL A 96 10.31 17.19 -5.24
C VAL A 96 9.26 18.27 -5.42
N ILE A 97 9.11 19.10 -4.38
CA ILE A 97 8.36 20.34 -4.48
C ILE A 97 9.35 21.49 -4.52
N THR A 98 9.11 22.42 -5.44
CA THR A 98 9.75 23.73 -5.47
C THR A 98 8.68 24.80 -5.36
N ILE A 99 8.95 25.86 -4.60
CA ILE A 99 8.10 27.05 -4.59
C ILE A 99 8.75 28.05 -5.53
N GLU A 100 7.98 28.54 -6.49
CA GLU A 100 8.39 29.58 -7.42
C GLU A 100 8.22 30.96 -6.79
N ASP A 101 8.85 31.97 -7.40
CA ASP A 101 8.88 33.34 -6.86
C ASP A 101 7.47 33.98 -6.75
N ASP A 102 6.48 33.46 -7.49
CA ASP A 102 5.10 33.94 -7.52
C ASP A 102 4.17 33.26 -6.47
N ASP A 103 4.73 32.63 -5.45
CA ASP A 103 4.01 31.82 -4.42
C ASP A 103 3.31 30.57 -4.96
N ASP A 104 3.42 30.25 -6.26
CA ASP A 104 3.00 28.98 -6.84
C ASP A 104 3.98 27.86 -6.45
N ALA A 105 3.47 26.63 -6.32
CA ALA A 105 4.31 25.47 -6.03
C ALA A 105 4.34 24.52 -7.23
N GLU A 106 5.50 24.03 -7.59
CA GLU A 106 5.67 23.03 -8.62
C GLU A 106 5.99 21.67 -7.97
N LEU A 107 5.17 20.66 -8.26
CA LEU A 107 5.44 19.28 -7.90
C LEU A 107 6.03 18.54 -9.10
N SER A 108 7.24 18.01 -8.93
CA SER A 108 7.94 17.20 -9.92
C SER A 108 8.20 15.79 -9.39
N TRP A 109 7.75 14.75 -10.10
CA TRP A 109 8.05 13.35 -9.78
C TRP A 109 9.03 12.75 -10.79
N ASN A 110 9.93 11.89 -10.31
CA ASN A 110 11.15 11.55 -11.03
C ASN A 110 11.55 10.10 -10.81
N TRP A 111 12.14 9.51 -11.84
CA TRP A 111 12.94 8.30 -11.75
C TRP A 111 14.39 8.64 -11.41
N LYS A 112 14.95 7.92 -10.45
CA LYS A 112 16.39 7.86 -10.25
C LYS A 112 16.90 6.59 -10.90
N MET A 113 17.92 6.73 -11.73
CA MET A 113 18.68 5.60 -12.26
C MET A 113 19.97 5.48 -11.48
N ASN A 114 20.22 4.28 -10.96
CA ASN A 114 21.53 3.92 -10.43
C ASN A 114 22.48 3.81 -11.62
N GLU A 115 23.55 4.59 -11.60
CA GLU A 115 24.55 4.58 -12.67
C GLU A 115 25.40 3.29 -12.62
N PRO A 116 25.98 2.89 -13.76
CA PRO A 116 27.10 1.95 -13.77
C PRO A 116 28.28 2.54 -12.99
N GLU A 117 29.12 1.67 -12.42
CA GLU A 117 30.19 1.86 -11.40
C GLU A 117 31.19 3.03 -11.59
N THR A 118 31.08 3.84 -12.64
CA THR A 118 32.08 4.84 -13.08
C THR A 118 31.67 6.29 -12.92
N SER A 119 30.44 6.60 -12.49
CA SER A 119 29.99 7.98 -12.26
C SER A 119 29.31 8.16 -10.89
N THR A 120 29.52 9.34 -10.30
CA THR A 120 29.15 9.68 -8.91
C THR A 120 27.84 10.47 -8.82
N MET A 121 27.15 10.72 -9.93
CA MET A 121 25.92 11.50 -9.95
C MET A 121 24.74 10.66 -10.41
N ALA A 122 23.88 10.25 -9.48
CA ALA A 122 22.63 9.56 -9.80
C ALA A 122 21.83 10.33 -10.87
N LEU A 123 21.62 9.72 -12.03
CA LEU A 123 20.86 10.31 -13.12
C LEU A 123 19.39 10.40 -12.72
N LYS A 124 18.86 11.62 -12.72
CA LYS A 124 17.46 11.91 -12.40
C LYS A 124 16.69 12.21 -13.68
N PHE A 125 15.67 11.42 -13.95
CA PHE A 125 14.78 11.57 -15.08
C PHE A 125 13.39 12.02 -14.62
N THR A 126 12.97 13.23 -14.99
CA THR A 126 11.66 13.76 -14.61
C THR A 126 10.56 13.06 -15.39
N LEU A 127 9.64 12.43 -14.66
CA LEU A 127 8.47 11.77 -15.20
C LEU A 127 7.35 12.75 -15.53
N GLY A 128 7.23 13.80 -14.72
CA GLY A 128 6.22 14.82 -14.93
C GLY A 128 6.27 15.87 -13.85
N THR A 129 5.61 16.98 -14.17
CA THR A 129 5.67 18.21 -13.41
C THR A 129 4.30 18.88 -13.45
N ILE A 130 3.78 19.29 -12.30
CA ILE A 130 2.49 19.97 -12.18
C ILE A 130 2.62 21.15 -11.23
N SER A 131 2.20 22.32 -11.70
CA SER A 131 2.02 23.51 -10.87
C SER A 131 0.76 23.39 -10.01
N LEU A 132 0.83 23.89 -8.79
CA LEU A 132 -0.17 23.91 -7.74
C LEU A 132 -0.38 25.34 -7.28
N TYR A 133 -1.63 25.69 -6.99
CA TYR A 133 -1.98 27.06 -6.65
C TYR A 133 -2.07 27.26 -5.14
N PRO A 134 -1.57 28.38 -4.60
CA PRO A 134 -1.61 28.65 -3.17
C PRO A 134 -3.05 28.78 -2.68
N VAL A 135 -3.31 28.20 -1.52
CA VAL A 135 -4.58 28.34 -0.81
C VAL A 135 -4.55 29.60 0.04
N SER A 136 -5.67 30.31 0.05
CA SER A 136 -5.80 31.54 0.83
C SER A 136 -5.58 31.26 2.32
N LYS A 137 -5.01 32.24 3.04
CA LYS A 137 -4.78 32.11 4.50
C LYS A 137 -6.06 31.82 5.29
N HIS A 138 -7.20 32.33 4.82
CA HIS A 138 -8.50 32.07 5.43
C HIS A 138 -8.88 30.58 5.29
N ASP A 139 -8.62 29.99 4.13
CA ASP A 139 -9.00 28.61 3.82
C ASP A 139 -7.98 27.59 4.35
N THR A 140 -6.74 28.00 4.63
CA THR A 140 -5.71 27.18 5.31
C THR A 140 -6.20 26.57 6.62
N VAL A 141 -6.90 27.36 7.45
CA VAL A 141 -7.42 26.86 8.74
C VAL A 141 -8.48 25.80 8.52
N LYS A 142 -9.39 26.03 7.57
CA LYS A 142 -10.43 25.08 7.21
C LYS A 142 -9.83 23.79 6.66
N MET A 143 -8.81 23.88 5.80
CA MET A 143 -8.15 22.71 5.24
C MET A 143 -7.42 21.89 6.32
N TRP A 144 -6.81 22.54 7.30
CA TRP A 144 -6.26 21.83 8.47
C TRP A 144 -7.32 21.07 9.25
N GLN A 145 -8.50 21.67 9.47
CA GLN A 145 -9.60 21.01 10.17
C GLN A 145 -10.08 19.78 9.38
N GLU A 146 -10.28 19.92 8.07
CA GLU A 146 -10.64 18.80 7.18
C GLU A 146 -9.56 17.71 7.22
N TRP A 147 -8.28 18.10 7.25
CA TRP A 147 -7.20 17.13 7.30
C TRP A 147 -7.14 16.36 8.62
N MET A 148 -7.28 17.06 9.75
CA MET A 148 -7.27 16.45 11.08
C MET A 148 -8.46 15.52 11.28
N ASN A 149 -9.66 15.92 10.83
CA ASN A 149 -10.85 15.07 10.88
C ASN A 149 -10.63 13.79 10.08
N PHE A 150 -10.12 13.90 8.86
CA PHE A 150 -9.78 12.73 8.04
C PHE A 150 -8.80 11.77 8.75
N PHE A 151 -7.75 12.30 9.39
CA PHE A 151 -6.78 11.43 10.10
C PHE A 151 -7.38 10.74 11.32
N ILE A 152 -8.28 11.41 12.03
CA ILE A 152 -9.02 10.83 13.16
C ILE A 152 -9.91 9.70 12.65
N GLU A 153 -10.68 9.94 11.59
CA GLU A 153 -11.56 8.93 10.98
C GLU A 153 -10.78 7.71 10.47
N GLU A 154 -9.66 7.93 9.76
CA GLU A 154 -8.80 6.83 9.31
C GLU A 154 -8.26 6.01 10.48
N ARG A 155 -7.74 6.67 11.52
CA ARG A 155 -7.25 5.98 12.73
C ARG A 155 -8.34 5.11 13.34
N ASP A 156 -9.55 5.65 13.50
CA ASP A 156 -10.66 4.93 14.13
C ASP A 156 -11.08 3.72 13.29
N LEU A 157 -11.12 3.85 11.96
CA LEU A 157 -11.35 2.73 11.04
C LEU A 157 -10.25 1.66 11.13
N PHE A 158 -8.98 2.06 11.24
CA PHE A 158 -7.87 1.12 11.42
C PHE A 158 -7.95 0.40 12.76
N MET A 159 -8.34 1.08 13.84
CA MET A 159 -8.54 0.46 15.15
C MET A 159 -9.64 -0.61 15.09
N ILE A 160 -10.79 -0.31 14.49
CA ILE A 160 -11.88 -1.28 14.31
C ILE A 160 -11.42 -2.51 13.51
N LYS A 161 -10.66 -2.30 12.42
CA LYS A 161 -10.12 -3.41 11.62
C LYS A 161 -9.14 -4.26 12.42
N ARG A 162 -8.25 -3.63 13.18
CA ARG A 162 -7.28 -4.32 14.04
C ARG A 162 -8.00 -5.20 15.06
N ASP A 163 -8.98 -4.65 15.76
CA ASP A 163 -9.72 -5.38 16.81
C ASP A 163 -10.46 -6.59 16.19
N ASN A 164 -11.03 -6.45 14.99
CA ASN A 164 -11.64 -7.56 14.25
C ASN A 164 -10.62 -8.65 13.86
N PHE A 165 -9.42 -8.26 13.41
CA PHE A 165 -8.37 -9.23 13.13
C PHE A 165 -7.87 -9.94 14.39
N GLU A 166 -7.80 -9.25 15.53
CA GLU A 166 -7.42 -9.82 16.81
C GLU A 166 -8.42 -10.89 17.27
N THR A 167 -9.73 -10.57 17.25
CA THR A 167 -10.78 -11.57 17.52
C THR A 167 -10.68 -12.77 16.58
N ARG A 168 -10.45 -12.54 15.28
CA ARG A 168 -10.33 -13.64 14.31
C ARG A 168 -9.09 -14.51 14.55
N ILE A 169 -8.00 -13.94 15.07
CA ILE A 169 -6.81 -14.70 15.46
C ILE A 169 -7.13 -15.57 16.68
N GLU A 170 -7.84 -15.03 17.67
CA GLU A 170 -8.28 -15.77 18.85
C GLU A 170 -9.19 -16.95 18.47
N ASP A 171 -10.20 -16.73 17.62
CA ASP A 171 -11.10 -17.77 17.12
C ASP A 171 -10.33 -18.89 16.40
N LEU A 172 -9.39 -18.52 15.52
CA LEU A 172 -8.56 -19.48 14.79
C LEU A 172 -7.63 -20.27 15.72
N SER A 173 -7.10 -19.62 16.75
CA SER A 173 -6.29 -20.27 17.79
C SER A 173 -7.12 -21.30 18.57
N GLU A 174 -8.34 -20.95 18.96
CA GLU A 174 -9.25 -21.87 19.65
C GLU A 174 -9.59 -23.09 18.78
N ILE A 175 -9.99 -22.86 17.52
CA ILE A 175 -10.29 -23.95 16.58
C ILE A 175 -9.08 -24.87 16.40
N ASN A 176 -7.88 -24.30 16.29
CA ASN A 176 -6.65 -25.08 16.12
C ASN A 176 -6.35 -25.93 17.37
N ASN A 177 -6.57 -25.41 18.57
CA ASN A 177 -6.43 -26.17 19.82
C ASN A 177 -7.44 -27.31 19.89
N GLN A 178 -8.72 -27.06 19.59
CA GLN A 178 -9.77 -28.09 19.55
C GLN A 178 -9.46 -29.19 18.51
N MET A 179 -8.92 -28.83 17.35
CA MET A 179 -8.49 -29.80 16.34
C MET A 179 -7.31 -30.64 16.82
N LYS A 180 -6.32 -30.01 17.48
CA LYS A 180 -5.17 -30.71 18.03
C LYS A 180 -5.59 -31.74 19.08
N GLU A 181 -6.48 -31.36 20.01
CA GLU A 181 -7.04 -32.28 21.01
C GLU A 181 -7.78 -33.45 20.36
N LYS A 182 -8.58 -33.21 19.31
CA LYS A 182 -9.27 -34.27 18.56
C LYS A 182 -8.32 -35.20 17.82
N ILE A 183 -7.22 -34.68 17.26
CA ILE A 183 -6.21 -35.52 16.59
C ILE A 183 -5.51 -36.39 17.63
N GLU A 184 -5.15 -35.82 18.78
CA GLU A 184 -4.54 -36.57 19.88
C GLU A 184 -5.49 -37.68 20.39
N SER A 185 -6.78 -37.40 20.56
CA SER A 185 -7.75 -38.42 20.99
C SER A 185 -7.92 -39.54 19.95
N ILE A 186 -8.06 -39.21 18.67
CA ILE A 186 -8.14 -40.21 17.58
C ILE A 186 -6.87 -41.06 17.52
N SER A 187 -5.70 -40.47 17.74
CA SER A 187 -4.43 -41.22 17.76
C SER A 187 -4.40 -42.22 18.91
N VAL A 188 -4.85 -41.83 20.10
CA VAL A 188 -4.94 -42.72 21.26
C VAL A 188 -5.95 -43.84 21.04
N ASP A 189 -7.13 -43.54 20.49
CA ASP A 189 -8.16 -44.53 20.19
C ASP A 189 -7.66 -45.54 19.16
N LYS A 190 -6.99 -45.07 18.11
CA LYS A 190 -6.37 -45.93 17.08
C LYS A 190 -5.33 -46.87 17.69
N ASP A 191 -4.45 -46.38 18.56
CA ASP A 191 -3.43 -47.19 19.21
C ASP A 191 -4.06 -48.26 20.13
N ASN A 192 -5.13 -47.91 20.83
CA ASN A 192 -5.88 -48.83 21.68
C ASN A 192 -6.60 -49.91 20.86
N ASP A 193 -7.25 -49.53 19.76
CA ASP A 193 -7.91 -50.48 18.85
C ASP A 193 -6.90 -51.43 18.21
N GLN A 194 -5.74 -50.92 17.80
CA GLN A 194 -4.68 -51.73 17.21
C GLN A 194 -4.09 -52.73 18.22
N LYS A 195 -3.91 -52.33 19.50
CA LYS A 195 -3.51 -53.24 20.59
C LYS A 195 -4.59 -54.28 20.90
N SER A 196 -5.87 -53.90 20.88
CA SER A 196 -6.99 -54.81 21.09
C SER A 196 -7.08 -55.88 19.98
N LEU A 197 -6.94 -55.47 18.72
CA LEU A 197 -6.95 -56.35 17.55
C LEU A 197 -5.77 -57.34 17.58
N THR A 198 -4.55 -56.85 17.82
CA THR A 198 -3.38 -57.73 17.94
C THR A 198 -3.51 -58.72 19.10
N GLY A 199 -4.02 -58.28 20.25
CA GLY A 199 -4.29 -59.17 21.39
C GLY A 199 -5.41 -60.21 21.15
N LYS A 200 -6.38 -59.94 20.27
CA LYS A 200 -7.36 -60.95 19.83
C LYS A 200 -6.72 -61.96 18.88
N VAL A 201 -6.00 -61.50 17.87
CA VAL A 201 -5.33 -62.37 16.89
C VAL A 201 -4.37 -63.34 17.58
N VAL A 202 -3.56 -62.87 18.54
CA VAL A 202 -2.65 -63.74 19.32
C VAL A 202 -3.41 -64.79 20.13
N ARG A 203 -4.54 -64.43 20.74
CA ARG A 203 -5.38 -65.39 21.49
C ARG A 203 -5.98 -66.44 20.57
N ASP A 204 -6.55 -66.02 19.45
CA ASP A 204 -7.17 -66.93 18.47
C ASP A 204 -6.13 -67.88 17.87
N HIS A 205 -4.90 -67.40 17.62
CA HIS A 205 -3.79 -68.24 17.14
C HIS A 205 -3.38 -69.30 18.17
N ASN A 206 -3.30 -68.94 19.46
CA ASN A 206 -2.97 -69.88 20.53
C ASN A 206 -4.06 -70.94 20.74
N ILE A 207 -5.33 -70.57 20.60
CA ILE A 207 -6.45 -71.51 20.69
C ILE A 207 -6.40 -72.52 19.54
N ILE A 208 -6.13 -72.06 18.31
CA ILE A 208 -5.98 -72.93 17.15
C ILE A 208 -4.81 -73.91 17.35
N TYR A 209 -3.68 -73.44 17.89
CA TYR A 209 -2.54 -74.31 18.19
C TYR A 209 -2.93 -75.43 19.18
N TYR A 210 -3.64 -75.10 20.26
CA TYR A 210 -4.10 -76.07 21.26
C TYR A 210 -5.14 -77.10 20.76
N ILE A 211 -5.84 -76.82 19.66
CA ILE A 211 -6.82 -77.74 19.08
C ILE A 211 -6.17 -78.72 18.09
N ILE A 212 -5.02 -78.36 17.52
CA ILE A 212 -4.33 -79.13 16.46
C ILE A 212 -3.15 -79.96 17.03
N THR A 213 -2.79 -79.78 18.30
CA THR A 213 -1.82 -80.63 19.02
C THR A 213 -2.53 -81.60 19.96
#